data_AF-A0A951CCV8-F1
#
_entry.id   AF-A0A951CCV8-F1
#
_cell.length_a   1.000
_cell.length_b   1.000
_cell.length_c   1.000
_cell.angle_alpha   90.00
_cell.angle_beta   90.00
_cell.angle_gamma   90.00
#
_symmetry.space_group_name_H-M   'P 1'
#
loop_
_entity.id
_entity.type
_entity.pdbx_description
1 polymer ?
#
loop_
_entity_poly.entity_id
_entity_poly.type
_entity_poly.pdbx_seq_one_letter_code
_entity_poly.pdbx_strand_id
1 'polypeptide(L)'
;AGLEQDASSVTLFFADGTSARAAAVVGADGVHSVVRDLIVGPDMPVHNGSIAYRAVFPSALLNGFDVGPSRTKWWGIDRHIVIYYITWDRNEIYFVTSVPEPAEWLTRESWSAKGDVRELRAAYEGFHEDVRRVLAACPDCHKWAILEREPLPHWSEGRVALLGDACHPMTPYMAQGAGTAIEDAAVLARCLEASAGEDIEEAFRIYERHRKPRTSRIQAISSANTWMRGGNEDTSWLYGYDAWTAPLDPAPLDPAKAFA
;
A
#
# COMPACT_ATOMS: atom_id res chain seq x y z
N ALA A 1 -22.44 -10.74 9.15
CA ALA A 1 -21.57 -9.89 9.98
C ALA A 1 -22.04 -8.45 9.84
N GLY A 2 -21.84 -7.61 10.85
CA GLY A 2 -22.33 -6.22 10.86
C GLY A 2 -21.78 -5.41 12.02
N LEU A 3 -22.10 -4.12 12.02
CA LEU A 3 -21.67 -3.16 13.02
C LEU A 3 -22.85 -2.23 13.35
N GLU A 4 -23.11 -2.04 14.64
CA GLU A 4 -24.04 -1.02 15.16
C GLU A 4 -23.31 -0.16 16.19
N GLN A 5 -23.60 1.13 16.24
CA GLN A 5 -22.99 2.04 17.21
C GLN A 5 -24.00 3.01 17.83
N ASP A 6 -23.74 3.37 19.09
CA ASP A 6 -24.44 4.41 19.83
C ASP A 6 -23.43 5.43 20.40
N ALA A 7 -23.93 6.41 21.15
CA ALA A 7 -23.10 7.47 21.73
C ALA A 7 -22.00 6.99 22.69
N SER A 8 -22.06 5.73 23.15
CA SER A 8 -21.16 5.16 24.17
C SER A 8 -20.34 3.96 23.69
N SER A 9 -20.78 3.26 22.64
CA SER A 9 -20.20 1.97 22.27
C SER A 9 -20.49 1.54 20.84
N VAL A 10 -19.73 0.55 20.38
CA VAL A 10 -19.91 -0.16 19.12
C VAL A 10 -20.13 -1.64 19.42
N THR A 11 -21.11 -2.26 18.77
CA THR A 11 -21.37 -3.70 18.81
C THR A 11 -21.05 -4.31 17.46
N LEU A 12 -20.16 -5.31 17.46
CA LEU A 12 -19.79 -6.11 16.31
C LEU A 12 -20.59 -7.41 16.29
N PHE A 13 -21.10 -7.79 15.12
CA PHE A 13 -21.78 -9.06 14.89
C PHE A 13 -20.97 -9.93 13.93
N PHE A 14 -20.60 -11.13 14.35
CA PHE A 14 -19.74 -12.03 13.59
C PHE A 14 -20.52 -13.08 12.79
N ALA A 15 -19.85 -13.73 11.85
CA ALA A 15 -20.48 -14.72 10.97
C ALA A 15 -20.90 -16.01 11.70
N ASP A 16 -20.28 -16.31 12.85
CA ASP A 16 -20.62 -17.44 13.71
C ASP A 16 -21.83 -17.16 14.63
N GLY A 17 -22.43 -15.98 14.52
CA GLY A 17 -23.55 -15.53 15.34
C GLY A 17 -23.14 -14.95 16.70
N THR A 18 -21.86 -14.88 17.04
CA THR A 18 -21.39 -14.21 18.25
C THR A 18 -21.37 -12.69 18.07
N SER A 19 -21.26 -11.97 19.18
CA SER A 19 -21.10 -10.52 19.18
C SER A 19 -20.09 -10.05 20.23
N ALA A 20 -19.51 -8.87 19.99
CA ALA A 20 -18.62 -8.21 20.93
C ALA A 20 -18.97 -6.72 21.02
N ARG A 21 -18.88 -6.15 22.23
CA ARG A 21 -19.11 -4.72 22.48
C ARG A 21 -17.80 -4.05 22.90
N ALA A 22 -17.51 -2.89 22.31
CA ALA A 22 -16.31 -2.10 22.59
C ALA A 22 -16.65 -0.60 22.66
N ALA A 23 -15.76 0.21 23.25
CA ALA A 23 -15.90 1.66 23.25
C ALA A 23 -15.60 2.30 21.88
N ALA A 24 -14.80 1.61 21.07
CA ALA A 24 -14.40 2.01 19.72
C ALA A 24 -14.02 0.77 18.88
N VAL A 25 -14.02 0.91 17.56
CA VAL A 25 -13.55 -0.11 16.61
C VAL A 25 -12.56 0.51 15.61
N VAL A 26 -11.49 -0.22 15.30
CA VAL A 26 -10.55 0.13 14.24
C VAL A 26 -10.62 -0.93 13.14
N GLY A 27 -11.07 -0.52 11.95
CA GLY A 27 -11.04 -1.33 10.73
C GLY A 27 -9.64 -1.36 10.13
N ALA A 28 -8.92 -2.45 10.37
CA ALA A 28 -7.61 -2.76 9.80
C ALA A 28 -7.63 -4.09 9.02
N ASP A 29 -8.78 -4.37 8.39
CA ASP A 29 -9.13 -5.63 7.72
C ASP A 29 -8.78 -5.67 6.23
N GLY A 30 -7.88 -4.77 5.79
CA GLY A 30 -7.22 -4.81 4.48
C GLY A 30 -8.07 -4.32 3.31
N VAL A 31 -7.61 -4.57 2.08
CA VAL A 31 -8.19 -4.02 0.85
C VAL A 31 -9.67 -4.41 0.61
N HIS A 32 -10.11 -5.54 1.18
CA HIS A 32 -11.50 -6.03 1.16
C HIS A 32 -12.27 -5.69 2.44
N SER A 33 -11.95 -4.54 3.04
CA SER A 33 -12.50 -4.14 4.33
C SER A 33 -14.02 -4.13 4.36
N VAL A 34 -14.59 -4.95 5.24
CA VAL A 34 -16.02 -4.95 5.57
C VAL A 34 -16.35 -3.72 6.42
N VAL A 35 -15.42 -3.27 7.27
CA VAL A 35 -15.62 -2.08 8.09
C VAL A 35 -15.74 -0.82 7.23
N ARG A 36 -14.90 -0.68 6.19
CA ARG A 36 -15.01 0.40 5.21
C ARG A 36 -16.37 0.40 4.53
N ASP A 37 -16.81 -0.76 4.03
CA ASP A 37 -18.10 -0.89 3.35
C ASP A 37 -19.27 -0.46 4.26
N LEU A 38 -19.18 -0.71 5.57
CA LEU A 38 -20.22 -0.36 6.54
C LEU A 38 -20.30 1.13 6.86
N ILE A 39 -19.18 1.88 6.85
CA ILE A 39 -19.15 3.29 7.27
C ILE A 39 -18.94 4.29 6.13
N VAL A 40 -18.44 3.84 4.98
CA VAL A 40 -18.27 4.68 3.78
C VAL A 40 -19.23 4.25 2.67
N GLY A 41 -19.56 2.95 2.63
CA GLY A 41 -20.27 2.32 1.54
C GLY A 41 -19.33 1.51 0.63
N PRO A 42 -19.89 0.62 -0.20
CA PRO A 42 -19.10 -0.22 -1.08
C PRO A 42 -18.38 0.62 -2.14
N ASP A 43 -17.10 0.34 -2.33
CA ASP A 43 -16.29 0.93 -3.37
C ASP A 43 -15.67 -0.16 -4.26
N MET A 44 -15.50 0.15 -5.55
CA MET A 44 -14.92 -0.81 -6.51
C MET A 44 -13.49 -0.41 -6.83
N PRO A 45 -12.53 -1.36 -6.77
CA PRO A 45 -11.17 -1.08 -7.19
C PRO A 45 -11.12 -0.84 -8.70
N VAL A 46 -10.27 0.09 -9.12
CA VAL A 46 -10.03 0.45 -10.51
C VAL A 46 -8.77 -0.26 -11.00
N HIS A 47 -8.84 -0.85 -12.19
CA HIS A 47 -7.67 -1.37 -12.89
C HIS A 47 -7.26 -0.38 -13.98
N ASN A 48 -6.11 0.29 -13.80
CA ASN A 48 -5.59 1.24 -14.79
C ASN A 48 -4.64 0.59 -15.80
N GLY A 49 -4.89 -0.67 -16.17
CA GLY A 49 -4.18 -1.32 -17.28
C GLY A 49 -2.72 -1.70 -16.97
N SER A 50 -2.38 -1.94 -15.71
CA SER A 50 -1.06 -2.44 -15.31
C SER A 50 -1.15 -3.75 -14.55
N ILE A 51 -0.19 -4.62 -14.80
CA ILE A 51 0.02 -5.87 -14.06
C ILE A 51 1.41 -5.92 -13.46
N ALA A 52 1.55 -6.71 -12.40
CA ALA A 52 2.85 -7.07 -11.86
C ALA A 52 3.10 -8.56 -12.07
N TYR A 53 4.27 -8.88 -12.61
CA TYR A 53 4.90 -10.17 -12.45
C TYR A 53 5.80 -10.12 -11.22
N ARG A 54 5.83 -11.21 -10.45
CA ARG A 54 6.74 -11.38 -9.32
C ARG A 54 7.31 -12.78 -9.30
N ALA A 55 8.57 -12.89 -8.90
CA ALA A 55 9.17 -14.16 -8.56
C ALA A 55 10.13 -14.03 -7.39
N VAL A 56 10.32 -15.15 -6.70
CA VAL A 56 11.44 -15.41 -5.80
C VAL A 56 12.07 -16.70 -6.28
N PHE A 57 13.39 -16.74 -6.44
CA PHE A 57 14.09 -17.96 -6.83
C PHE A 57 15.53 -18.01 -6.30
N PRO A 58 16.17 -19.20 -6.26
CA PRO A 58 17.55 -19.32 -5.81
C PRO A 58 18.53 -18.56 -6.72
N SER A 59 19.40 -17.74 -6.15
CA SER A 59 20.41 -16.98 -6.89
C SER A 59 21.45 -17.87 -7.59
N ALA A 60 21.59 -19.13 -7.16
CA ALA A 60 22.41 -20.13 -7.85
C ALA A 60 22.02 -20.31 -9.34
N LEU A 61 20.76 -20.07 -9.70
CA LEU A 61 20.28 -20.13 -11.09
C LEU A 61 20.86 -19.01 -11.98
N LEU A 62 21.43 -17.96 -11.39
CA LEU A 62 22.14 -16.88 -12.10
C LEU A 62 23.55 -17.30 -12.56
N ASN A 63 24.01 -18.52 -12.24
CA ASN A 63 25.31 -19.06 -12.65
C ASN A 63 26.50 -18.13 -12.31
N GLY A 64 26.49 -17.56 -11.10
CA GLY A 64 27.55 -16.68 -10.60
C GLY A 64 27.42 -15.22 -11.02
N PHE A 65 26.38 -14.84 -11.77
CA PHE A 65 26.09 -13.44 -12.04
C PHE A 65 25.58 -12.74 -10.78
N ASP A 66 26.29 -11.69 -10.35
CA ASP A 66 25.90 -10.85 -9.21
C ASP A 66 25.08 -9.64 -9.71
N VAL A 67 23.86 -9.49 -9.21
CA VAL A 67 23.01 -8.31 -9.47
C VAL A 67 23.43 -7.06 -8.68
N GLY A 68 24.51 -7.17 -7.91
CA GLY A 68 25.09 -6.09 -7.11
C GLY A 68 24.41 -5.91 -5.75
N PRO A 69 24.85 -4.94 -4.95
CA PRO A 69 24.35 -4.74 -3.59
C PRO A 69 22.97 -4.06 -3.52
N SER A 70 22.43 -3.60 -4.65
CA SER A 70 21.40 -2.56 -4.67
C SER A 70 19.98 -3.10 -4.92
N ARG A 71 19.01 -2.40 -4.34
CA ARG A 71 17.59 -2.49 -4.66
C ARG A 71 17.32 -1.63 -5.88
N THR A 72 17.64 -2.16 -7.06
CA THR A 72 17.64 -1.37 -8.29
C THR A 72 16.28 -1.42 -8.96
N LYS A 73 15.67 -0.25 -9.17
CA LYS A 73 14.51 -0.05 -10.04
C LYS A 73 15.00 0.33 -11.44
N TRP A 74 14.80 -0.55 -12.41
CA TRP A 74 15.14 -0.34 -13.81
C TRP A 74 13.94 0.23 -14.55
N TRP A 75 14.07 1.46 -15.03
CA TRP A 75 13.03 2.16 -15.76
C TRP A 75 13.08 1.87 -17.26
N GLY A 76 11.93 1.59 -17.84
CA GLY A 76 11.67 1.70 -19.27
C GLY A 76 10.77 2.88 -19.60
N ILE A 77 10.29 2.92 -20.85
CA ILE A 77 9.38 3.98 -21.31
C ILE A 77 8.00 3.83 -20.66
N ASP A 78 7.44 2.62 -20.69
CA ASP A 78 6.07 2.27 -20.28
C ASP A 78 5.99 1.22 -19.15
N ARG A 79 7.13 0.65 -18.75
CA ARG A 79 7.25 -0.45 -17.79
C ARG A 79 8.48 -0.30 -16.93
N HIS A 80 8.53 -1.01 -15.80
CA HIS A 80 9.73 -1.04 -14.95
C HIS A 80 9.85 -2.38 -14.22
N ILE A 81 11.04 -2.66 -13.70
CA ILE A 81 11.31 -3.85 -12.87
C ILE A 81 12.22 -3.48 -11.70
N VAL A 82 11.92 -4.01 -10.52
CA VAL A 82 12.75 -3.89 -9.32
C VAL A 82 13.37 -5.25 -9.04
N ILE A 83 14.69 -5.30 -8.81
CA ILE A 83 15.44 -6.54 -8.56
C ILE A 83 16.29 -6.37 -7.29
N TYR A 84 16.26 -7.35 -6.39
CA TYR A 84 17.13 -7.39 -5.20
C TYR A 84 17.20 -8.77 -4.55
N TYR A 85 18.25 -8.99 -3.74
CA TYR A 85 18.34 -10.14 -2.84
C TYR A 85 17.47 -9.93 -1.59
N ILE A 86 16.79 -10.99 -1.14
CA ILE A 86 15.90 -10.93 0.03
C ILE A 86 16.49 -11.61 1.28
N THR A 87 17.59 -12.33 1.12
CA THR A 87 18.32 -12.98 2.20
C THR A 87 19.67 -12.32 2.43
N TRP A 88 20.13 -12.35 3.69
CA TRP A 88 21.42 -11.78 4.08
C TRP A 88 22.61 -12.42 3.34
N ASP A 89 22.56 -13.74 3.16
CA ASP A 89 23.57 -14.51 2.42
C ASP A 89 23.38 -14.46 0.90
N ARG A 90 22.38 -13.70 0.41
CA ARG A 90 22.07 -13.48 -1.01
C ARG A 90 21.77 -14.75 -1.79
N ASN A 91 21.26 -15.79 -1.12
CA ASN A 91 20.89 -17.05 -1.76
C ASN A 91 19.52 -17.00 -2.49
N GLU A 92 18.71 -15.96 -2.27
CA GLU A 92 17.41 -15.76 -2.90
C GLU A 92 17.32 -14.39 -3.55
N ILE A 93 16.88 -14.37 -4.81
CA ILE A 93 16.61 -13.16 -5.57
C ILE A 93 15.10 -12.98 -5.74
N TYR A 94 14.68 -11.72 -5.64
CA TYR A 94 13.32 -11.27 -5.88
C TYR A 94 13.29 -10.28 -7.03
N PHE A 95 12.23 -10.35 -7.83
CA PHE A 95 11.83 -9.22 -8.65
C PHE A 95 10.33 -8.98 -8.61
N VAL A 96 9.96 -7.74 -8.92
CA VAL A 96 8.58 -7.34 -9.24
C VAL A 96 8.58 -6.36 -10.41
N THR A 97 7.59 -6.48 -11.27
CA THR A 97 7.42 -5.64 -12.45
C THR A 97 6.20 -4.74 -12.36
N SER A 98 6.14 -3.79 -13.28
CA SER A 98 4.90 -3.17 -13.74
C SER A 98 4.94 -3.21 -15.26
N VAL A 99 3.98 -3.89 -15.88
CA VAL A 99 3.87 -4.04 -17.34
C VAL A 99 2.47 -3.61 -17.76
N PRO A 100 2.33 -2.80 -18.83
CA PRO A 100 1.03 -2.49 -19.39
C PRO A 100 0.31 -3.76 -19.88
N GLU A 101 -0.96 -3.91 -19.54
CA GLU A 101 -1.84 -4.94 -20.07
C GLU A 101 -3.23 -4.35 -20.34
N PRO A 102 -3.88 -4.68 -21.48
CA PRO A 102 -5.22 -4.18 -21.76
C PRO A 102 -6.20 -4.47 -20.62
N ALA A 103 -6.88 -3.42 -20.13
CA ALA A 103 -7.80 -3.49 -18.99
C ALA A 103 -9.05 -4.38 -19.22
N GLU A 104 -9.25 -4.85 -20.46
CA GLU A 104 -10.34 -5.76 -20.85
C GLU A 104 -10.19 -7.17 -20.24
N TRP A 105 -9.02 -7.48 -19.65
CA TRP A 105 -8.72 -8.75 -18.99
C TRP A 105 -8.79 -8.63 -17.47
N LEU A 106 -10.00 -8.56 -16.91
CA LEU A 106 -10.20 -8.75 -15.46
C LEU A 106 -10.12 -10.24 -15.14
N THR A 107 -8.92 -10.76 -14.86
CA THR A 107 -8.87 -11.93 -13.97
C THR A 107 -9.47 -11.52 -12.64
N ARG A 108 -10.35 -12.38 -12.06
CA ARG A 108 -10.71 -12.29 -10.63
C ARG A 108 -9.41 -12.10 -9.86
N GLU A 109 -9.36 -11.11 -8.98
CA GLU A 109 -8.23 -10.85 -8.09
C GLU A 109 -7.62 -12.16 -7.61
N SER A 110 -6.51 -12.53 -8.22
CA SER A 110 -5.81 -13.76 -7.93
C SER A 110 -4.37 -13.37 -7.69
N TRP A 111 -4.12 -13.01 -6.44
CA TRP A 111 -2.79 -12.71 -5.89
C TRP A 111 -1.79 -13.88 -6.07
N SER A 112 -2.27 -15.06 -6.49
CA SER A 112 -1.51 -16.28 -6.73
C SER A 112 -1.62 -16.83 -8.16
N ALA A 113 -2.13 -16.06 -9.14
CA ALA A 113 -2.20 -16.57 -10.51
C ALA A 113 -0.78 -16.79 -11.06
N LYS A 114 -0.54 -17.92 -11.71
CA LYS A 114 0.73 -18.15 -12.42
C LYS A 114 0.81 -17.23 -13.64
N GLY A 115 1.94 -16.56 -13.81
CA GLY A 115 2.27 -15.81 -15.02
C GLY A 115 3.01 -16.69 -16.03
N ASP A 116 2.97 -16.32 -17.30
CA ASP A 116 3.83 -16.93 -18.31
C ASP A 116 5.19 -16.20 -18.33
N VAL A 117 6.25 -16.93 -17.93
CA VAL A 117 7.62 -16.40 -17.94
C VAL A 117 8.10 -16.04 -19.35
N ARG A 118 7.51 -16.61 -20.41
CA ARG A 118 7.84 -16.30 -21.81
C ARG A 118 7.29 -14.93 -22.19
N GLU A 119 6.05 -14.63 -21.82
CA GLU A 119 5.45 -13.29 -22.00
C GLU A 119 6.25 -12.23 -21.22
N LEU A 120 6.62 -12.55 -19.97
CA LEU A 120 7.48 -11.69 -19.17
C LEU A 120 8.83 -11.44 -19.86
N ARG A 121 9.52 -12.46 -20.37
CA ARG A 121 10.81 -12.27 -21.06
C ARG A 121 10.66 -11.42 -22.32
N ALA A 122 9.62 -11.66 -23.13
CA ALA A 122 9.33 -10.86 -24.31
C ALA A 122 9.06 -9.39 -23.96
N ALA A 123 8.35 -9.14 -22.85
CA ALA A 123 8.06 -7.80 -22.35
C ALA A 123 9.32 -6.99 -21.98
N TYR A 124 10.47 -7.63 -21.78
CA TYR A 124 11.74 -7.00 -21.39
C TYR A 124 12.88 -7.25 -22.39
N GLU A 125 12.58 -7.67 -23.63
CA GLU A 125 13.61 -7.97 -24.65
C GLU A 125 14.53 -6.78 -24.95
N GLY A 126 14.01 -5.55 -24.88
CA GLY A 126 14.77 -4.31 -25.11
C GLY A 126 15.46 -3.74 -23.86
N PHE A 127 15.35 -4.37 -22.70
CA PHE A 127 15.97 -3.86 -21.46
C PHE A 127 17.47 -4.19 -21.38
N HIS A 128 18.14 -3.53 -20.43
CA HIS A 128 19.55 -3.76 -20.11
C HIS A 128 19.87 -5.26 -19.93
N GLU A 129 21.08 -5.68 -20.29
CA GLU A 129 21.49 -7.09 -20.27
C GLU A 129 21.31 -7.74 -18.89
N ASP A 130 21.60 -7.02 -17.81
CA ASP A 130 21.45 -7.52 -16.44
C ASP A 130 20.00 -7.93 -16.13
N VAL A 131 19.03 -7.11 -16.54
CA VAL A 131 17.60 -7.41 -16.39
C VAL A 131 17.25 -8.68 -17.17
N ARG A 132 17.72 -8.77 -18.41
CA ARG A 132 17.46 -9.93 -19.27
C ARG A 132 18.08 -11.21 -18.72
N ARG A 133 19.27 -11.14 -18.12
CA ARG A 133 19.94 -12.28 -17.46
C ARG A 133 19.13 -12.78 -16.25
N VAL A 134 18.63 -11.87 -15.41
CA VAL A 134 17.78 -12.24 -14.25
C VAL A 134 16.49 -12.91 -14.72
N LEU A 135 15.81 -12.34 -15.72
CA LEU A 135 14.56 -12.90 -16.25
C LEU A 135 14.77 -14.25 -16.98
N ALA A 136 15.94 -14.47 -17.58
CA ALA A 136 16.30 -15.75 -18.19
C ALA A 136 16.50 -16.86 -17.14
N ALA A 137 17.05 -16.53 -15.97
CA ALA A 137 17.25 -17.47 -14.86
C ALA A 137 15.97 -17.79 -14.07
N CYS A 138 14.96 -16.93 -14.15
CA CYS A 138 13.67 -17.11 -13.48
C CYS A 138 12.96 -18.38 -13.96
N PRO A 139 12.66 -19.36 -13.08
CA PRO A 139 11.99 -20.61 -13.48
C PRO A 139 10.49 -20.43 -13.72
N ASP A 140 9.82 -19.70 -12.83
CA ASP A 140 8.40 -19.39 -12.90
C ASP A 140 8.11 -18.05 -12.22
N CYS A 141 6.93 -17.49 -12.49
CA CYS A 141 6.48 -16.24 -11.90
C CYS A 141 4.98 -16.28 -11.60
N HIS A 142 4.56 -15.39 -10.70
CA HIS A 142 3.15 -15.07 -10.48
C HIS A 142 2.81 -13.76 -11.19
N LYS A 143 1.53 -13.55 -11.48
CA LYS A 143 0.98 -12.38 -12.16
C LYS A 143 -0.26 -11.90 -11.42
N TRP A 144 -0.39 -10.60 -11.18
CA TRP A 144 -1.62 -10.00 -10.65
C TRP A 144 -1.91 -8.63 -11.25
N ALA A 145 -3.20 -8.27 -11.25
CA ALA A 145 -3.66 -6.93 -11.60
C ALA A 145 -3.28 -5.92 -10.51
N ILE A 146 -2.70 -4.79 -10.91
CA ILE A 146 -2.45 -3.68 -9.98
C ILE A 146 -3.74 -2.87 -9.90
N LEU A 147 -4.36 -2.91 -8.74
CA LEU A 147 -5.62 -2.25 -8.46
C LEU A 147 -5.39 -1.03 -7.59
N GLU A 148 -6.24 -0.04 -7.77
CA GLU A 148 -6.19 1.21 -7.05
C GLU A 148 -7.59 1.70 -6.68
N ARG A 149 -7.65 2.55 -5.66
CA ARG A 149 -8.88 3.16 -5.18
C ARG A 149 -8.60 4.63 -4.94
N GLU A 150 -9.60 5.45 -5.21
CA GLU A 150 -9.53 6.87 -4.87
C GLU A 150 -9.44 7.06 -3.35
N PRO A 151 -8.77 8.14 -2.87
CA PRO A 151 -8.76 8.45 -1.46
C PRO A 151 -10.18 8.57 -0.87
N LEU A 152 -10.40 7.96 0.28
CA LEU A 152 -11.73 7.94 0.90
C LEU A 152 -12.20 9.36 1.31
N PRO A 153 -13.51 9.64 1.22
CA PRO A 153 -14.08 10.92 1.62
C PRO A 153 -13.97 11.18 3.13
N HIS A 154 -13.95 10.13 3.96
CA HIS A 154 -13.71 10.16 5.40
C HIS A 154 -13.07 8.85 5.87
N TRP A 155 -12.35 8.91 6.99
CA TRP A 155 -11.62 7.76 7.56
C TRP A 155 -12.29 7.24 8.84
N SER A 156 -13.26 7.97 9.37
CA SER A 156 -13.99 7.61 10.58
C SER A 156 -15.45 8.04 10.52
N GLU A 157 -16.30 7.29 11.21
CA GLU A 157 -17.70 7.64 11.46
C GLU A 157 -18.06 7.25 12.90
N GLY A 158 -18.38 8.26 13.73
CA GLY A 158 -18.61 8.07 15.16
C GLY A 158 -17.41 7.38 15.83
N ARG A 159 -17.67 6.22 16.44
CA ARG A 159 -16.71 5.42 17.21
C ARG A 159 -16.01 4.34 16.37
N VAL A 160 -15.99 4.50 15.05
CA VAL A 160 -15.29 3.61 14.12
C VAL A 160 -14.28 4.40 13.29
N ALA A 161 -13.04 3.90 13.19
CA ALA A 161 -11.99 4.46 12.32
C ALA A 161 -11.36 3.39 11.43
N LEU A 162 -10.82 3.79 10.28
CA LEU A 162 -10.10 2.92 9.33
C LEU A 162 -8.60 3.18 9.39
N LEU A 163 -7.81 2.14 9.10
CA LEU A 163 -6.35 2.18 9.10
C LEU A 163 -5.77 1.26 8.02
N GLY A 164 -4.61 1.64 7.46
CA GLY A 164 -3.90 0.83 6.47
C GLY A 164 -4.71 0.61 5.19
N ASP A 165 -4.61 -0.58 4.58
CA ASP A 165 -5.28 -0.89 3.31
C ASP A 165 -6.82 -0.90 3.40
N ALA A 166 -7.40 -0.94 4.60
CA ALA A 166 -8.83 -0.71 4.77
C ALA A 166 -9.22 0.75 4.46
N CYS A 167 -8.27 1.67 4.61
CA CYS A 167 -8.46 3.10 4.52
C CYS A 167 -7.84 3.72 3.25
N HIS A 168 -6.61 3.34 2.92
CA HIS A 168 -5.83 3.96 1.83
C HIS A 168 -4.98 2.95 1.05
N PRO A 169 -5.61 1.90 0.49
CA PRO A 169 -4.89 0.98 -0.37
C PRO A 169 -4.27 1.73 -1.55
N MET A 170 -3.04 1.38 -1.89
CA MET A 170 -2.23 2.13 -2.85
C MET A 170 -1.46 1.20 -3.77
N THR A 171 -1.14 1.68 -4.97
CA THR A 171 -0.25 0.95 -5.87
C THR A 171 1.13 0.77 -5.21
N PRO A 172 1.88 -0.30 -5.53
CA PRO A 172 3.11 -0.62 -4.83
C PRO A 172 4.33 0.20 -5.27
N TYR A 173 4.16 1.21 -6.14
CA TYR A 173 5.27 1.85 -6.86
C TYR A 173 6.20 2.70 -5.98
N MET A 174 5.73 3.12 -4.79
CA MET A 174 6.55 3.76 -3.75
C MET A 174 7.00 2.80 -2.63
N ALA A 175 6.49 1.56 -2.58
CA ALA A 175 6.68 0.62 -1.47
C ALA A 175 6.32 1.21 -0.09
N GLN A 176 5.23 2.01 -0.01
CA GLN A 176 4.83 2.74 1.21
C GLN A 176 3.55 2.25 1.88
N GLY A 177 2.83 1.25 1.37
CA GLY A 177 1.57 0.80 1.97
C GLY A 177 1.73 0.39 3.45
N ALA A 178 2.61 -0.57 3.72
CA ALA A 178 2.86 -1.04 5.09
C ALA A 178 3.48 0.03 6.00
N GLY A 179 4.40 0.85 5.46
CA GLY A 179 5.01 1.96 6.21
C GLY A 179 3.96 2.97 6.66
N THR A 180 3.08 3.38 5.74
CA THR A 180 1.96 4.28 6.01
C THR A 180 1.00 3.70 7.05
N ALA A 181 0.69 2.40 7.00
CA ALA A 181 -0.15 1.74 8.00
C ALA A 181 0.47 1.74 9.41
N ILE A 182 1.81 1.62 9.52
CA ILE A 182 2.52 1.72 10.79
C ILE A 182 2.50 3.16 11.31
N GLU A 183 2.71 4.15 10.43
CA GLU A 183 2.56 5.58 10.78
C GLU A 183 1.14 5.87 11.31
N ASP A 184 0.11 5.31 10.68
CA ASP A 184 -1.26 5.46 11.14
C ASP A 184 -1.46 4.92 12.55
N ALA A 185 -0.94 3.73 12.84
CA ALA A 185 -1.08 3.10 14.14
C ALA A 185 -0.45 3.96 15.24
N ALA A 186 0.72 4.53 14.97
CA ALA A 186 1.40 5.45 15.89
C ALA A 186 0.58 6.73 16.12
N VAL A 187 0.10 7.37 15.04
CA VAL A 187 -0.67 8.63 15.15
C VAL A 187 -2.02 8.39 15.82
N LEU A 188 -2.73 7.31 15.48
CA LEU A 188 -4.01 6.94 16.06
C LEU A 188 -3.88 6.68 17.57
N ALA A 189 -2.87 5.92 17.99
CA ALA A 189 -2.60 5.65 19.39
C ALA A 189 -2.36 6.96 20.17
N ARG A 190 -1.55 7.88 19.63
CA ARG A 190 -1.29 9.18 20.24
C ARG A 190 -2.53 10.07 20.33
N CYS A 191 -3.42 10.04 19.33
CA CYS A 191 -4.68 10.79 19.36
C CYS A 191 -5.61 10.25 20.47
N LEU A 192 -5.71 8.93 20.61
CA LEU A 192 -6.50 8.28 21.65
C LEU A 192 -5.93 8.53 23.06
N GLU A 193 -4.60 8.53 23.20
CA GLU A 193 -3.94 8.86 24.47
C GLU A 193 -4.18 10.33 24.86
N ALA A 194 -4.07 11.26 23.90
CA ALA A 194 -4.28 12.68 24.14
C ALA A 194 -5.72 13.03 24.54
N SER A 195 -6.71 12.26 24.09
CA SER A 195 -8.12 12.43 24.51
C SER A 195 -8.46 11.70 25.81
N ALA A 196 -7.49 11.01 26.43
CA ALA A 196 -7.71 10.09 27.56
C ALA A 196 -8.83 9.04 27.31
N GLY A 197 -9.19 8.81 26.04
CA GLY A 197 -10.33 7.98 25.64
C GLY A 197 -11.72 8.58 25.96
N GLU A 198 -11.81 9.83 26.41
CA GLU A 198 -13.07 10.48 26.78
C GLU A 198 -13.85 10.95 25.55
N ASP A 199 -13.16 11.55 24.57
CA ASP A 199 -13.71 11.92 23.26
C ASP A 199 -13.02 11.14 22.13
N ILE A 200 -13.50 9.92 21.90
CA ILE A 200 -12.99 9.02 20.86
C ILE A 200 -13.27 9.58 19.46
N GLU A 201 -14.41 10.24 19.26
CA GLU A 201 -14.79 10.76 17.94
C GLU A 201 -13.89 11.93 17.54
N GLU A 202 -13.56 12.83 18.47
CA GLU A 202 -12.58 13.88 18.22
C GLU A 202 -11.17 13.30 17.98
N ALA A 203 -10.76 12.29 18.74
CA ALA A 203 -9.47 11.63 18.51
C ALA A 203 -9.37 11.05 17.10
N PHE A 204 -10.43 10.43 16.60
CA PHE A 204 -10.49 9.92 15.21
C PHE A 204 -10.50 11.04 14.17
N ARG A 205 -11.19 12.15 14.44
CA ARG A 205 -11.17 13.34 13.55
C ARG A 205 -9.80 14.01 13.51
N ILE A 206 -9.05 14.04 14.63
CA ILE A 206 -7.67 14.53 14.67
C ILE A 206 -6.76 13.58 13.88
N TYR A 207 -6.87 12.26 14.11
CA TYR A 207 -6.14 11.25 13.35
C TYR A 207 -6.34 11.40 11.83
N GLU A 208 -7.59 11.46 11.36
CA GLU A 208 -7.90 11.65 9.93
C GLU A 208 -7.24 12.93 9.39
N ARG A 209 -7.39 14.05 10.12
CA ARG A 209 -6.88 15.35 9.68
C ARG A 209 -5.38 15.36 9.45
N HIS A 210 -4.62 14.66 10.29
CA HIS A 210 -3.16 14.60 10.20
C HIS A 210 -2.67 13.54 9.20
N ARG A 211 -3.38 12.42 9.08
CA ARG A 211 -2.92 11.30 8.24
C ARG A 211 -3.39 11.39 6.80
N LYS A 212 -4.60 11.87 6.56
CA LYS A 212 -5.21 11.88 5.22
C LYS A 212 -4.42 12.72 4.21
N PRO A 213 -3.99 13.97 4.48
CA PRO A 213 -3.26 14.75 3.48
C PRO A 213 -1.94 14.10 3.05
N ARG A 214 -1.18 13.57 4.02
CA ARG A 214 0.07 12.86 3.77
C ARG A 214 -0.17 11.58 2.96
N THR A 215 -1.16 10.81 3.35
CA THR A 215 -1.44 9.52 2.73
C THR A 215 -2.03 9.66 1.33
N SER A 216 -2.92 10.63 1.10
CA SER A 216 -3.39 10.99 -0.24
C SER A 216 -2.26 11.44 -1.16
N ARG A 217 -1.26 12.19 -0.65
CA ARG A 217 -0.07 12.54 -1.42
C ARG A 217 0.75 11.30 -1.81
N ILE A 218 0.94 10.35 -0.89
CA ILE A 218 1.62 9.07 -1.16
C ILE A 218 0.83 8.26 -2.20
N GLN A 219 -0.49 8.09 -2.03
CA GLN A 219 -1.36 7.41 -2.99
C GLN A 219 -1.25 8.01 -4.39
N ALA A 220 -1.33 9.34 -4.51
CA ALA A 220 -1.27 10.03 -5.80
C ALA A 220 0.09 9.85 -6.51
N ILE A 221 1.20 10.02 -5.78
CA ILE A 221 2.55 9.83 -6.34
C ILE A 221 2.76 8.35 -6.70
N SER A 222 2.29 7.44 -5.86
CA SER A 222 2.37 6.02 -6.13
C SER A 222 1.56 5.68 -7.37
N SER A 223 0.29 6.09 -7.49
CA SER A 223 -0.55 5.87 -8.68
C SER A 223 0.11 6.40 -9.96
N ALA A 224 0.67 7.61 -9.92
CA ALA A 224 1.37 8.21 -11.07
C ALA A 224 2.67 7.50 -11.45
N ASN A 225 3.22 6.62 -10.59
CA ASN A 225 4.49 5.93 -10.77
C ASN A 225 5.66 6.87 -11.12
N THR A 226 5.71 8.03 -10.48
CA THR A 226 6.74 9.06 -10.74
C THR A 226 7.85 9.09 -9.70
N TRP A 227 7.69 8.38 -8.59
CA TRP A 227 8.62 8.42 -7.46
C TRP A 227 10.06 8.05 -7.84
N MET A 228 10.99 8.98 -7.60
CA MET A 228 12.43 8.85 -7.85
C MET A 228 12.78 8.51 -9.31
N ARG A 229 11.92 8.87 -10.28
CA ARG A 229 12.20 8.62 -11.70
C ARG A 229 13.28 9.58 -12.24
N GLY A 230 13.33 10.81 -11.73
CA GLY A 230 14.32 11.82 -12.11
C GLY A 230 15.63 11.75 -11.31
N GLY A 231 15.62 11.08 -10.15
CA GLY A 231 16.79 10.87 -9.28
C GLY A 231 17.19 12.08 -8.44
N ASN A 232 16.43 13.18 -8.50
CA ASN A 232 16.72 14.45 -7.82
C ASN A 232 15.55 14.93 -6.93
N GLU A 233 14.56 14.08 -6.72
CA GLU A 233 13.39 14.39 -5.90
C GLU A 233 13.79 14.52 -4.42
N ASP A 234 13.23 15.53 -3.73
CA ASP A 234 13.34 15.62 -2.28
C ASP A 234 12.53 14.48 -1.64
N THR A 235 13.24 13.62 -0.91
CA THR A 235 12.66 12.47 -0.21
C THR A 235 12.50 12.69 1.29
N SER A 236 12.95 13.83 1.82
CA SER A 236 12.94 14.13 3.25
C SER A 236 11.52 14.20 3.82
N TRP A 237 10.57 14.76 3.07
CA TRP A 237 9.16 14.79 3.48
C TRP A 237 8.59 13.39 3.70
N LEU A 238 9.06 12.37 2.95
CA LEU A 238 8.61 10.99 3.10
C LEU A 238 9.37 10.29 4.23
N TYR A 239 10.69 10.19 4.12
CA TYR A 239 11.52 9.38 5.03
C TYR A 239 11.92 10.08 6.33
N GLY A 240 11.82 11.41 6.39
CA GLY A 240 12.10 12.21 7.59
C GLY A 240 10.88 12.45 8.47
N TYR A 241 9.70 11.95 8.08
CA TYR A 241 8.49 12.07 8.89
C TYR A 241 8.56 11.12 10.09
N ASP A 242 8.45 11.69 11.29
CA ASP A 242 8.39 10.94 12.53
C ASP A 242 6.95 10.94 13.07
N ALA A 243 6.24 9.83 12.85
CA ALA A 243 4.88 9.64 13.33
C ALA A 243 4.75 9.70 14.86
N TRP A 244 5.86 9.53 15.61
CA TRP A 244 5.87 9.57 17.06
C TRP A 244 5.90 10.99 17.62
N THR A 245 6.48 11.93 16.89
CA THR A 245 6.69 13.31 17.35
C THR A 245 5.97 14.36 16.51
N ALA A 246 5.43 14.00 15.34
CA ALA A 246 4.63 14.88 14.50
C ALA A 246 3.52 15.59 15.32
N PRO A 247 3.35 16.92 15.20
CA PRO A 247 2.33 17.66 15.95
C PRO A 247 0.92 17.12 15.72
N LEU A 248 0.09 17.11 16.77
CA LEU A 248 -1.34 16.77 16.69
C LEU A 248 -2.16 18.02 16.99
N ASP A 249 -2.20 18.94 16.02
CA ASP A 249 -2.99 20.16 16.15
C ASP A 249 -4.51 19.85 16.13
N PRO A 250 -5.28 20.37 17.10
CA PRO A 250 -6.74 20.25 17.10
C PRO A 250 -7.41 21.27 16.17
N ALA A 251 -6.66 22.24 15.62
CA ALA A 251 -7.14 23.21 14.63
C ALA A 251 -7.03 22.64 13.19
N PRO A 252 -7.82 23.13 12.22
CA PRO A 252 -7.66 22.73 10.82
C PRO A 252 -6.24 23.03 10.35
N LEU A 253 -5.59 22.06 9.70
CA LEU A 253 -4.29 22.29 9.08
C LEU A 253 -4.43 23.36 8.00
N ASP A 254 -3.57 24.37 8.03
CA ASP A 254 -3.42 25.30 6.91
C ASP A 254 -2.88 24.51 5.71
N PRO A 255 -3.61 24.42 4.58
CA PRO A 255 -3.16 23.68 3.40
C PRO A 255 -1.79 24.13 2.89
N ALA A 256 -1.42 25.39 3.15
CA ALA A 256 -0.12 25.95 2.78
C ALA A 256 1.03 25.56 3.74
N LYS A 257 0.73 25.12 4.96
CA LYS A 257 1.73 24.71 5.97
C LYS A 257 1.82 23.20 6.18
N ALA A 258 0.84 22.44 5.72
CA ALA A 258 0.80 20.98 5.88
C ALA A 258 1.97 20.24 5.19
N PHE A 259 2.78 20.94 4.38
CA PHE A 259 3.82 20.34 3.55
C PHE A 259 5.14 21.14 3.50
N ALA A 260 5.38 22.03 4.47
CA ALA A 260 6.64 22.74 4.64
C ALA A 260 7.62 21.96 5.53
#